data_AF-A0A534AKY7-F1
#
_entry.id   AF-A0A534AKY7-F1
#
_cell.length_a   1.000
_cell.length_b   1.000
_cell.length_c   1.000
_cell.angle_alpha   90.00
_cell.angle_beta   90.00
_cell.angle_gamma   90.00
#
_symmetry.space_group_name_H-M   'P 1'
#
loop_
_entity.id
_entity.type
_entity.pdbx_description
1 polymer ?
#
loop_
_entity_poly.entity_id
_entity_poly.type
_entity_poly.pdbx_seq_one_letter_code
_entity_poly.pdbx_strand_id
1 'polypeptide(L)'
;MAPGITTLALTDAAPPACPWLIVQGDADEVVPPQAVRAWVDTLSPAPELRVLQGAGHFFHGRLNELRDVVLAFMAGSAPAGG
;
A
#
# COMPACT_ATOMS: atom_id res chain seq x y z
N MET A 1 13.64 -13.33 15.59
CA MET A 1 12.38 -13.76 14.95
C MET A 1 11.43 -12.58 15.03
N ALA A 2 11.47 -11.67 14.05
CA ALA A 2 10.42 -10.65 13.93
C ALA A 2 9.17 -11.34 13.35
N PRO A 3 7.95 -11.01 13.80
CA PRO A 3 6.76 -11.59 13.22
C PRO A 3 6.72 -11.18 11.76
N GLY A 4 7.03 -12.12 10.87
CA GLY A 4 6.78 -11.95 9.44
C GLY A 4 5.31 -11.63 9.30
N ILE A 5 5.01 -10.62 8.49
CA ILE A 5 3.69 -10.26 7.98
C ILE A 5 2.62 -11.03 8.74
N THR A 6 2.03 -10.41 9.76
CA THR A 6 0.67 -10.79 10.11
C THR A 6 -0.10 -10.56 8.83
N THR A 7 -0.20 -11.63 8.03
CA THR A 7 -1.07 -11.76 6.91
C THR A 7 -2.42 -11.65 7.58
N LEU A 8 -2.93 -10.42 7.72
CA LEU A 8 -4.34 -10.25 7.41
C LEU A 8 -4.46 -10.97 6.09
N ALA A 9 -5.07 -12.14 6.12
CA ALA A 9 -5.38 -12.92 4.94
C ALA A 9 -6.34 -12.05 4.13
N LEU A 10 -5.80 -11.04 3.45
CA LEU A 10 -6.50 -10.24 2.46
C LEU A 10 -6.87 -11.12 1.26
N THR A 11 -6.43 -12.38 1.26
CA THR A 11 -6.96 -13.46 0.43
C THR A 11 -8.41 -13.83 0.77
N ASP A 12 -8.88 -13.68 2.01
CA ASP A 12 -10.27 -13.98 2.42
C ASP A 12 -11.10 -12.72 2.71
N ALA A 13 -10.48 -11.53 2.72
CA ALA A 13 -11.19 -10.27 2.87
C ALA A 13 -11.58 -9.73 1.48
N ALA A 14 -12.87 -9.49 1.26
CA ALA A 14 -13.32 -8.78 0.07
C ALA A 14 -12.63 -7.40 0.01
N PRO A 15 -12.14 -6.97 -1.16
CA PRO A 15 -11.53 -5.65 -1.30
C PRO A 15 -12.53 -4.56 -0.90
N PRO A 16 -12.07 -3.46 -0.28
CA PRO A 16 -12.93 -2.34 0.05
C PRO A 16 -13.72 -1.84 -1.17
N ALA A 17 -15.01 -1.54 -0.98
CA ALA A 17 -15.86 -0.98 -2.04
C ALA A 17 -15.60 0.52 -2.31
N CYS A 18 -14.51 1.07 -1.77
CA CYS A 18 -14.12 2.47 -1.88
C CYS A 18 -12.70 2.60 -2.46
N PRO A 19 -12.31 3.78 -2.96
CA PRO A 19 -10.93 4.04 -3.32
C PRO A 19 -10.00 3.77 -2.14
N TRP A 20 -8.92 3.03 -2.39
CA TRP A 20 -7.95 2.66 -1.37
C TRP A 20 -6.54 2.64 -1.96
N LEU A 21 -5.57 2.87 -1.09
CA LEU A 21 -4.16 3.10 -1.43
C LEU A 21 -3.29 2.05 -0.73
N ILE A 22 -2.34 1.50 -1.48
CA ILE A 22 -1.22 0.72 -0.98
C ILE A 22 0.06 1.51 -1.21
N VAL A 23 0.84 1.73 -0.15
CA VAL A 23 2.18 2.32 -0.25
C VAL A 23 3.21 1.25 0.08
N GLN A 24 4.13 1.00 -0.86
CA GLN A 24 5.14 -0.04 -0.77
C GLN A 24 6.54 0.56 -0.91
N GLY A 25 7.48 0.14 -0.09
CA GLY A 25 8.90 0.42 -0.31
C GLY A 25 9.50 -0.58 -1.30
N ASP A 26 10.34 -0.15 -2.24
CA ASP A 26 11.00 -1.05 -3.20
C ASP A 26 12.24 -1.78 -2.64
N ALA A 27 12.76 -1.33 -1.51
CA ALA A 27 13.84 -1.95 -0.75
C ALA A 27 13.30 -2.68 0.50
N ASP A 28 12.02 -3.04 0.49
CA ASP A 28 11.41 -3.82 1.55
C ASP A 28 11.87 -5.28 1.49
N GLU A 29 12.72 -5.66 2.44
CA GLU A 29 13.23 -7.04 2.59
C GLU A 29 12.28 -7.95 3.38
N VAL A 30 11.29 -7.38 4.07
CA VAL A 30 10.29 -8.12 4.85
C VAL A 30 9.13 -8.53 3.95
N VAL A 31 8.69 -7.63 3.07
CA VAL A 31 7.63 -7.86 2.09
C VAL A 31 8.17 -7.57 0.69
N PRO A 32 8.45 -8.60 -0.13
CA PRO A 32 8.98 -8.41 -1.47
C PRO A 32 8.04 -7.52 -2.32
N PRO A 33 8.52 -6.41 -2.89
CA PRO A 33 7.68 -5.48 -3.65
C PRO A 33 6.98 -6.14 -4.85
N GLN A 34 7.64 -7.13 -5.46
CA GLN A 34 7.09 -7.88 -6.58
C GLN A 34 5.90 -8.75 -6.15
N ALA A 35 5.91 -9.29 -4.92
CA ALA A 35 4.79 -10.06 -4.39
C ALA A 35 3.57 -9.15 -4.16
N VAL A 36 3.80 -7.94 -3.63
CA VAL A 36 2.73 -6.93 -3.47
C VAL A 36 2.17 -6.52 -4.82
N ARG A 37 3.02 -6.26 -5.81
CA ARG A 37 2.56 -5.92 -7.16
C ARG A 37 1.72 -7.03 -7.78
N ALA A 38 2.19 -8.27 -7.72
CA ALA A 38 1.47 -9.41 -8.25
C ALA A 38 0.11 -9.60 -7.56
N TRP A 39 0.03 -9.39 -6.25
CA TRP A 39 -1.23 -9.44 -5.51
C TRP A 39 -2.18 -8.30 -5.91
N VAL A 40 -1.69 -7.07 -6.03
CA VAL A 40 -2.50 -5.92 -6.50
C VAL A 40 -3.12 -6.18 -7.87
N ASP A 41 -2.36 -6.79 -8.78
CA ASP A 41 -2.83 -7.13 -10.13
C ASP A 41 -3.98 -8.19 -10.11
N THR A 42 -4.21 -8.89 -8.99
CA THR A 42 -5.35 -9.81 -8.80
C THR A 42 -6.63 -9.15 -8.31
N LEU A 43 -6.57 -7.90 -7.85
CA LEU A 43 -7.69 -7.21 -7.20
C LEU A 43 -8.56 -6.46 -8.20
N SER A 44 -9.87 -6.51 -8.00
CA SER A 44 -10.85 -5.74 -8.75
C SER A 44 -11.93 -5.18 -7.82
N PRO A 45 -12.12 -3.85 -7.75
CA PRO A 45 -11.31 -2.82 -8.41
C PRO A 45 -9.87 -2.78 -7.86
N ALA A 46 -8.90 -2.54 -8.76
CA ALA A 46 -7.50 -2.47 -8.37
C ALA A 46 -7.25 -1.23 -7.49
N PRO A 47 -6.57 -1.37 -6.34
CA PRO A 47 -6.15 -0.23 -5.53
C PRO A 47 -5.13 0.65 -6.25
N GLU A 48 -4.99 1.89 -5.78
CA GLU A 48 -3.84 2.70 -6.15
C GLU A 48 -2.59 2.16 -5.46
N LEU A 49 -1.56 1.80 -6.22
CA LEU A 49 -0.28 1.34 -5.70
C LEU A 49 0.80 2.42 -5.89
N ARG A 50 1.39 2.88 -4.79
CA ARG A 50 2.50 3.84 -4.79
C ARG A 50 3.77 3.18 -4.27
N VAL A 51 4.84 3.24 -5.05
CA VAL A 51 6.14 2.66 -4.68
C VAL A 51 7.11 3.78 -4.32
N LEU A 52 7.64 3.74 -3.09
CA LEU A 52 8.66 4.67 -2.60
C LEU A 52 10.05 4.10 -2.84
N GLN A 53 10.83 4.77 -3.68
CA GLN A 53 12.17 4.33 -4.09
C GLN A 53 13.19 4.49 -2.95
N GLY A 54 13.94 3.43 -2.67
CA GLY A 54 14.89 3.31 -1.57
C GLY A 54 14.27 3.15 -0.19
N ALA A 55 12.94 2.98 -0.09
CA ALA A 55 12.27 2.76 1.19
C ALA A 55 12.21 1.27 1.53
N GLY A 56 12.59 0.92 2.76
CA GLY A 56 12.35 -0.42 3.32
C GLY A 56 11.04 -0.50 4.10
N HIS A 57 10.78 -1.63 4.74
CA HIS A 57 9.53 -1.94 5.45
C HIS A 57 9.03 -0.85 6.41
N PHE A 58 9.95 -0.23 7.15
CA PHE A 58 9.63 0.76 8.18
C PHE A 58 9.65 2.21 7.67
N PHE A 59 10.00 2.44 6.40
CA PHE A 59 10.14 3.79 5.83
C PHE A 59 11.07 4.71 6.66
N HIS A 60 12.15 4.16 7.23
CA HIS A 60 13.10 4.91 8.06
C HIS A 60 13.60 6.18 7.35
N GLY A 61 13.42 7.34 7.97
CA GLY A 61 13.81 8.64 7.40
C GLY A 61 12.92 9.11 6.23
N ARG A 62 11.87 8.37 5.86
CA ARG A 62 10.98 8.65 4.72
C ARG A 62 9.51 8.86 5.13
N LEU A 63 9.24 9.04 6.43
CA LEU A 63 7.88 9.28 6.93
C LEU A 63 7.22 10.55 6.36
N ASN A 64 8.00 11.57 6.04
CA ASN A 64 7.48 12.79 5.39
C ASN A 64 6.96 12.47 3.98
N GLU A 65 7.69 11.68 3.21
CA GLU A 65 7.27 11.26 1.87
C GLU A 65 6.04 10.35 1.93
N LEU A 66 6.01 9.42 2.89
CA LEU A 66 4.82 8.59 3.16
C LEU A 66 3.59 9.47 3.47
N ARG A 67 3.76 10.47 4.34
CA ARG A 67 2.70 11.44 4.67
C ARG A 67 2.21 12.17 3.43
N ASP A 68 3.11 12.68 2.59
CA ASP A 68 2.75 13.44 1.40
C ASP A 68 1.97 12.59 0.39
N VAL A 69 2.35 11.32 0.22
CA VAL A 69 1.61 10.37 -0.61
C VAL A 69 0.18 10.15 -0.08
N VAL A 70 0.02 9.94 1.22
CA VAL A 70 -1.29 9.74 1.83
C VAL A 70 -2.17 10.99 1.68
N LEU A 71 -1.61 12.18 1.94
CA LEU A 71 -2.34 13.44 1.79
C LEU A 71 -2.76 13.70 0.34
N ALA A 72 -1.89 13.42 -0.62
CA ALA A 72 -2.21 13.53 -2.04
C ALA A 72 -3.35 12.59 -2.44
N PHE A 73 -3.32 11.35 -1.96
CA PHE A 73 -4.41 10.39 -2.18
C PHE A 73 -5.72 10.87 -1.57
N MET A 74 -5.72 11.34 -0.32
CA MET A 74 -6.94 11.87 0.33
C MET A 74 -7.52 13.09 -0.40
N ALA A 75 -6.66 13.98 -0.90
CA ALA A 75 -7.09 15.14 -1.68
C ALA A 75 -7.71 14.76 -3.02
N GLY A 76 -7.18 13.72 -3.69
CA GLY A 76 -7.74 13.19 -4.95
C GLY A 76 -8.95 12.28 -4.75
N SER A 77 -9.08 11.65 -3.57
CA SER A 77 -10.13 10.69 -3.23
C SER A 77 -11.31 11.30 -2.49
N ALA A 78 -11.44 12.63 -2.52
CA ALA A 78 -12.58 13.34 -1.92
C ALA A 78 -13.89 12.60 -2.29
N PRO A 79 -14.76 12.29 -1.31
CA PRO A 79 -15.85 11.36 -1.53
C PRO A 79 -16.74 11.84 -2.67
N ALA A 80 -17.09 10.94 -3.58
CA ALA A 80 -18.22 11.11 -4.49
C ALA A 80 -19.51 11.13 -3.64
N GLY A 81 -19.80 12.29 -3.05
CA GLY A 81 -20.94 12.54 -2.19
C GLY A 81 -21.44 13.96 -2.43
N GLY A 82 -22.32 14.08 -3.43
CA GLY A 82 -23.29 15.15 -3.62
C GLY A 82 -24.67 14.53 -3.73
#